data_AF-A0A0S8CCM6-F1
#
_entry.id   AF-A0A0S8CCM6-F1
#
_cell.length_a   1.000
_cell.length_b   1.000
_cell.length_c   1.000
_cell.angle_alpha   90.00
_cell.angle_beta   90.00
_cell.angle_gamma   90.00
#
_symmetry.space_group_name_H-M   'P 1'
#
loop_
_entity.id
_entity.type
_entity.pdbx_description
1 polymer ?
#
loop_
_entity_poly.entity_id
_entity_poly.type
_entity_poly.pdbx_seq_one_letter_code
_entity_poly.pdbx_strand_id
1 'polypeptide(L)' 'PGSVYSMGPEATWKHTLDLLRDTLPCERLCVEASTENIVSNENLLMLTSVLENAELPLTSEKIDKIEKSLK' A
#
# COMPACT_ATOMS: atom_id res chain seq x y z
N PRO A 1 4.85 6.79 7.47
CA PRO A 1 6.00 6.82 8.41
C PRO A 1 6.58 5.41 8.63
N GLY A 2 7.89 5.25 8.84
CA GLY A 2 8.52 3.94 9.00
C GLY A 2 8.04 3.11 10.20
N SER A 3 7.52 3.76 11.24
CA SER A 3 7.00 3.10 12.45
C SER A 3 5.80 2.18 12.20
N VAL A 4 5.06 2.39 11.11
CA VAL A 4 3.90 1.57 10.75
C VAL A 4 4.32 0.11 10.52
N TYR A 5 5.49 -0.11 9.92
CA TYR A 5 5.98 -1.46 9.65
C TYR A 5 6.32 -2.23 10.94
N SER A 6 6.56 -1.54 12.05
CA SER A 6 6.73 -2.19 13.36
C SER A 6 5.41 -2.68 13.97
N MET A 7 4.25 -2.26 13.43
CA MET A 7 2.92 -2.63 13.91
C MET A 7 2.33 -3.85 13.17
N GLY A 8 3.09 -4.42 12.23
CA GLY A 8 2.73 -5.65 11.52
C GLY A 8 1.92 -5.46 10.23
N PRO A 9 1.60 -6.56 9.54
CA PRO A 9 1.06 -6.53 8.18
C PRO A 9 -0.25 -5.76 8.04
N GLU A 10 -1.16 -5.88 9.00
CA GLU A 10 -2.46 -5.18 8.96
C GLU A 10 -2.28 -3.65 8.97
N ALA A 11 -1.36 -3.14 9.79
CA ALA A 11 -1.04 -1.72 9.82
C ALA A 11 -0.38 -1.26 8.51
N THR A 12 0.50 -2.09 7.94
CA THR A 12 1.12 -1.86 6.63
C THR A 12 0.10 -1.81 5.50
N TRP A 13 -0.85 -2.74 5.49
CA TRP A 13 -1.97 -2.77 4.54
C TRP A 13 -2.78 -1.48 4.59
N LYS A 14 -3.25 -1.12 5.79
CA LYS A 14 -4.07 0.09 5.98
C LYS A 14 -3.32 1.35 5.55
N HIS A 15 -2.06 1.48 5.97
CA HIS A 15 -1.26 2.64 5.60
C HIS A 15 -1.02 2.74 4.09
N THR A 16 -0.83 1.61 3.40
CA THR A 16 -0.64 1.60 1.95
C THR A 16 -1.93 2.00 1.23
N LEU A 17 -3.10 1.53 1.67
CA LEU A 17 -4.39 1.97 1.13
C LEU A 17 -4.63 3.47 1.35
N ASP A 18 -4.34 3.97 2.55
CA ASP A 18 -4.45 5.39 2.87
C ASP A 18 -3.52 6.23 1.98
N LEU A 19 -2.27 5.76 1.77
CA LEU A 19 -1.34 6.40 0.84
C LEU A 19 -1.91 6.48 -0.58
N LEU A 20 -2.49 5.40 -1.11
CA LEU A 20 -3.11 5.42 -2.45
C LEU A 20 -4.28 6.42 -2.51
N ARG A 21 -5.11 6.48 -1.46
CA ARG A 21 -6.25 7.42 -1.39
C ARG A 21 -5.79 8.87 -1.38
N ASP A 22 -4.72 9.18 -0.68
CA ASP A 22 -4.14 10.52 -0.59
C ASP A 22 -3.59 11.02 -1.94
N THR A 23 -3.34 10.12 -2.89
CA THR A 23 -2.86 10.50 -4.24
C THR A 23 -3.97 10.81 -5.23
N LEU A 24 -5.25 10.59 -4.89
CA LEU A 24 -6.35 10.75 -5.86
C LEU A 24 -6.63 12.21 -6.26
N PRO A 25 -7.00 12.50 -7.52
CA PRO A 25 -6.98 11.57 -8.66
C PRO A 25 -5.55 11.34 -9.17
N CYS A 26 -5.21 10.09 -9.51
CA CYS A 26 -3.84 9.73 -9.88
C CYS A 26 -3.76 8.96 -11.19
N GLU A 27 -3.26 9.62 -12.24
CA GLU A 27 -2.95 9.02 -13.55
C GLU A 27 -1.63 8.24 -13.54
N ARG A 28 -0.66 8.67 -12.72
CA ARG A 28 0.68 8.09 -12.64
C ARG A 28 1.19 8.17 -11.21
N LEU A 29 1.64 7.02 -10.70
CA LEU A 29 2.23 6.91 -9.37
C LEU A 29 3.60 6.25 -9.48
N CYS A 30 4.58 6.80 -8.77
CA CYS A 30 5.86 6.15 -8.53
C CYS A 30 6.03 6.01 -7.01
N VAL A 31 6.32 4.79 -6.56
CA VAL A 31 6.61 4.50 -5.15
C VAL A 31 8.05 4.04 -5.06
N GLU A 32 8.86 4.79 -4.32
CA GLU A 32 10.24 4.43 -4.03
C GLU A 32 10.33 3.90 -2.60
N ALA A 33 10.83 2.66 -2.47
CA ALA A 33 11.01 2.01 -1.17
C ALA A 33 12.51 1.94 -0.83
N SER A 34 12.90 2.59 0.27
CA SER A 34 14.23 2.42 0.86
C SER A 34 14.19 1.29 1.89
N THR A 35 15.13 0.35 1.78
CA THR A 35 15.31 -0.76 2.72
C THR A 35 16.39 -0.48 3.77
N GLU A 36 16.73 0.79 3.99
CA GLU A 36 17.71 1.21 4.99
C GLU A 36 17.38 0.66 6.40
N ASN A 37 16.09 0.52 6.70
CA ASN A 37 15.61 -0.16 7.90
C ASN A 37 15.15 -1.58 7.55
N ILE A 38 15.51 -2.55 8.40
CA ILE A 38 15.01 -3.91 8.29
C ILE A 38 13.49 -3.90 8.50
N VAL A 39 12.76 -4.28 7.45
CA VAL A 39 11.31 -4.53 7.47
C VAL A 39 11.09 -6.04 7.41
N SER A 40 10.11 -6.57 8.16
CA SER A 40 9.81 -7.99 8.11
C SER A 40 9.26 -8.41 6.73
N ASN A 41 9.50 -9.67 6.35
CA ASN A 41 8.98 -10.22 5.09
C ASN A 41 7.47 -10.13 4.99
N GLU A 42 6.73 -10.31 6.09
CA GLU A 42 5.27 -10.25 6.09
C GLU A 42 4.75 -8.84 5.75
N ASN A 43 5.43 -7.80 6.25
CA ASN A 43 5.10 -6.43 5.89
C ASN A 43 5.42 -6.11 4.44
N LEU A 44 6.57 -6.58 3.94
CA LEU A 44 6.94 -6.40 2.54
C LEU A 44 5.94 -7.09 1.61
N LEU A 45 5.57 -8.33 1.91
CA LEU A 45 4.55 -9.07 1.15
C LEU A 45 3.21 -8.35 1.17
N MET A 46 2.81 -7.78 2.31
CA MET A 46 1.55 -7.05 2.39
C MET A 46 1.59 -5.74 1.59
N LEU A 47 2.68 -4.98 1.69
CA LEU A 47 2.90 -3.78 0.90
C LEU A 47 2.82 -4.09 -0.61
N THR A 48 3.56 -5.11 -1.08
CA THR A 48 3.55 -5.49 -2.48
C THR A 48 2.20 -6.03 -2.94
N SER A 49 1.50 -6.80 -2.09
CA SER A 49 0.15 -7.30 -2.43
C SER A 49 -0.84 -6.18 -2.73
N VAL A 50 -0.80 -5.08 -1.96
CA VAL A 50 -1.63 -3.90 -2.24
C VAL A 50 -1.24 -3.25 -3.57
N LEU A 51 0.05 -3.04 -3.81
CA LEU A 51 0.57 -2.39 -5.02
C LEU A 51 0.34 -3.23 -6.29
N GLU A 52 0.43 -4.55 -6.20
CA GLU A 52 0.19 -5.49 -7.31
C GLU A 52 -1.28 -5.50 -7.76
N ASN A 53 -2.20 -5.15 -6.87
CA ASN A 53 -3.63 -5.01 -7.19
C ASN A 53 -4.01 -3.58 -7.62
N ALA A 54 -3.06 -2.64 -7.63
CA ALA A 54 -3.31 -1.27 -8.05
C ALA A 54 -3.37 -1.16 -9.59
N GLU A 55 -4.43 -0.51 -10.09
CA GLU A 55 -4.64 -0.31 -11.52
C GLU A 55 -4.76 1.19 -11.82
N LEU A 56 -3.90 1.71 -12.70
CA LEU A 56 -3.94 3.11 -13.12
C LEU A 56 -4.96 3.33 -14.26
N PRO A 57 -5.60 4.51 -14.35
CA PRO A 57 -5.60 5.56 -13.34
C PRO A 57 -6.27 5.08 -12.05
N LEU A 58 -5.73 5.49 -10.92
CA LEU A 58 -6.27 5.18 -9.60
C LEU A 58 -7.56 5.98 -9.39
N THR A 59 -8.59 5.29 -8.90
CA THR A 59 -9.86 5.87 -8.47
C THR A 59 -10.24 5.30 -7.11
N SER A 60 -11.15 5.96 -6.40
CA SER A 60 -11.65 5.47 -5.11
C SER A 60 -12.24 4.07 -5.23
N GLU A 61 -13.00 3.78 -6.30
CA GLU A 61 -13.63 2.47 -6.51
C GLU A 61 -12.59 1.36 -6.70
N LYS A 62 -11.50 1.66 -7.41
CA LYS A 62 -10.40 0.70 -7.61
C LYS A 62 -9.69 0.42 -6.30
N ILE A 63 -9.45 1.43 -5.46
CA ILE A 63 -8.83 1.23 -4.13
C ILE A 63 -9.76 0.42 -3.22
N ASP A 64 -11.06 0.71 -3.21
CA ASP A 64 -12.03 -0.04 -2.41
C ASP A 64 -12.13 -1.52 -2.84
N LYS A 65 -11.87 -1.81 -4.13
CA LYS A 65 -11.75 -3.18 -4.63
C LYS A 65 -10.51 -3.89 -4.07
N ILE A 66 -9.37 -3.21 -4.00
CA ILE A 66 -8.14 -3.76 -3.38
C ILE A 66 -8.41 -4.07 -1.91
N GLU A 67 -9.04 -3.15 -1.18
CA GLU A 67 -9.39 -3.34 0.23
C GLU A 67 -10.25 -4.60 0.45
N LYS A 68 -11.24 -4.82 -0.42
CA LYS A 68 -12.12 -6.00 -0.33
C LYS A 68 -11.46 -7.32 -0.72
N SER A 69 -10.48 -7.30 -1.63
CA SER A 69 -9.82 -8.51 -2.11
C SER A 69 -8.77 -9.07 -1.14
N LEU A 70 -8.22 -8.21 -0.28
CA LEU A 70 -7.12 -8.56 0.64
C LEU A 70 -7.56 -8.69 2.10
N LYS A 71 -8.86 -8.56 2.39
CA LYS A 71 -9.48 -8.69 3.71
C LYS A 71 -10.18 -10.03 3.86
#